data_AF-A0A968VFJ3-F1
#
_entry.id   AF-A0A968VFJ3-F1
#
_cell.length_a   1.000
_cell.length_b   1.000
_cell.length_c   1.000
_cell.angle_alpha   90.00
_cell.angle_beta   90.00
_cell.angle_gamma   90.00
#
_symmetry.space_group_name_H-M   'P 1'
#
loop_
_entity.id
_entity.type
_entity.pdbx_description
1 polymer ?
#
loop_
_entity_poly.entity_id
_entity_poly.type
_entity_poly.pdbx_seq_one_letter_code
_entity_poly.pdbx_strand_id
1 'polypeptide(L)'
;MSLKQIFKTPNPIIGVVHLLPLPSSARWGGSLQAVVDRAEQEATALAAGGVDGIIVENFFDAPFVKDHVDAAVISAMTLIMQRLQSIITLPLGVNVLRNDALGGMAIAACTQAQFIRVNVLTGVMATDQ
;
A
#
# COMPACT_ATOMS: atom_id res chain seq x y z
N MET A 1 -2.80 -14.51 13.12
CA MET A 1 -2.95 -15.48 12.01
C MET A 1 -1.57 -15.94 11.58
N SER A 2 -1.42 -17.18 11.12
CA SER A 2 -0.14 -17.66 10.57
C SER A 2 0.02 -17.27 9.09
N LEU A 3 1.25 -17.22 8.59
CA LEU A 3 1.52 -16.97 7.16
C LEU A 3 0.76 -17.95 6.26
N LYS A 4 0.71 -19.24 6.64
CA LYS A 4 -0.07 -20.26 5.93
C LYS A 4 -1.57 -19.97 5.89
N GLN A 5 -2.14 -19.34 6.92
CA GLN A 5 -3.57 -18.98 6.92
C GLN A 5 -3.87 -17.88 5.91
N ILE A 6 -3.03 -16.84 5.87
CA ILE A 6 -3.20 -15.68 4.99
C ILE A 6 -2.82 -16.04 3.55
N PHE A 7 -1.59 -16.51 3.33
CA PHE A 7 -0.96 -16.62 2.02
C PHE A 7 -0.91 -18.07 1.47
N LYS A 8 -1.42 -19.06 2.21
CA LYS A 8 -1.43 -20.50 1.83
C LYS A 8 -0.03 -21.16 1.70
N THR A 9 1.04 -20.41 1.93
CA THR A 9 2.43 -20.87 1.97
C THR A 9 3.12 -20.37 3.25
N PRO A 10 4.10 -21.11 3.81
CA PRO A 10 4.96 -20.57 4.88
C PRO A 10 5.96 -19.51 4.39
N ASN A 11 6.24 -19.45 3.08
CA ASN A 11 7.26 -18.57 2.49
C ASN A 11 6.63 -17.70 1.39
N PRO A 12 5.80 -16.70 1.75
CA PRO A 12 5.09 -15.89 0.77
C PRO A 12 6.02 -14.92 0.03
N ILE A 13 5.80 -14.78 -1.28
CA ILE A 13 6.31 -13.69 -2.10
C ILE A 13 5.26 -12.59 -2.14
N ILE A 14 5.61 -11.40 -1.67
CA ILE A 14 4.72 -10.24 -1.66
C ILE A 14 5.18 -9.24 -2.72
N GLY A 15 4.35 -9.02 -3.73
CA GLY A 15 4.57 -7.97 -4.73
C GLY A 15 4.23 -6.60 -4.20
N VAL A 16 4.98 -5.57 -4.59
CA VAL A 16 4.71 -4.17 -4.19
C VAL A 16 4.13 -3.41 -5.37
N VAL A 17 2.95 -2.81 -5.17
CA VAL A 17 2.39 -1.80 -6.08
C VAL A 17 2.83 -0.44 -5.58
N HIS A 18 3.69 0.23 -6.35
CA HIS A 18 4.14 1.57 -6.04
C HIS A 18 3.19 2.56 -6.69
N LEU A 19 2.36 3.20 -5.88
CA LEU A 19 1.42 4.19 -6.38
C LEU A 19 2.17 5.37 -6.98
N LEU A 20 1.64 5.85 -8.11
CA LEU A 20 1.93 7.20 -8.58
C LEU A 20 1.66 8.22 -7.46
N PRO A 21 2.29 9.41 -7.51
CA PRO A 21 2.05 10.45 -6.51
C PRO A 21 0.56 10.65 -6.27
N LEU A 22 0.16 10.87 -5.03
CA LEU A 22 -1.23 11.01 -4.58
C LEU A 22 -1.61 12.48 -4.36
N PRO A 23 -2.91 12.79 -4.17
CA PRO A 23 -3.32 14.12 -3.75
C PRO A 23 -2.54 14.58 -2.50
N SER A 24 -2.17 15.86 -2.44
CA SER A 24 -1.27 16.50 -1.47
C SER A 24 0.24 16.28 -1.68
N SER A 25 0.64 15.31 -2.51
CA SER A 25 2.05 15.16 -2.90
C SER A 25 2.54 16.35 -3.73
N ALA A 26 3.79 16.76 -3.52
CA ALA A 26 4.46 17.76 -4.36
C ALA A 26 4.57 17.34 -5.84
N ARG A 27 4.46 16.04 -6.13
CA ARG A 27 4.53 15.47 -7.49
C ARG A 27 3.14 15.09 -8.03
N TRP A 28 2.07 15.54 -7.39
CA TRP A 28 0.71 15.17 -7.77
C TRP A 28 0.42 15.49 -9.23
N GLY A 29 0.05 14.47 -10.01
CA GLY A 29 -0.23 14.58 -11.44
C GLY A 29 -1.64 15.07 -11.79
N GLY A 30 -2.49 15.36 -10.80
CA GLY A 30 -3.83 15.91 -11.02
C GLY A 30 -4.95 14.90 -11.30
N SER A 31 -4.65 13.60 -11.43
CA SER A 31 -5.64 12.57 -11.80
C SER A 31 -5.57 11.34 -10.90
N LEU A 32 -6.59 11.16 -10.06
CA LEU A 32 -6.72 9.95 -9.23
C LEU A 32 -7.02 8.72 -10.08
N GLN A 33 -7.77 8.89 -11.17
CA GLN A 33 -8.03 7.81 -12.11
C GLN A 33 -6.73 7.25 -12.69
N ALA A 34 -5.76 8.11 -13.04
CA ALA A 34 -4.47 7.64 -13.56
C ALA A 34 -3.68 6.81 -12.52
N VAL A 35 -3.78 7.14 -11.23
CA VAL A 35 -3.19 6.33 -10.16
C VAL A 35 -3.87 4.98 -10.05
N VAL A 36 -5.20 4.96 -10.10
CA VAL A 36 -6.02 3.74 -10.05
C VAL A 36 -5.68 2.83 -11.24
N ASP A 37 -5.68 3.36 -12.46
CA ASP A 37 -5.39 2.59 -13.68
C ASP A 37 -3.99 1.96 -13.62
N ARG A 38 -2.99 2.72 -13.18
CA ARG A 38 -1.62 2.20 -12.99
C ARG A 38 -1.59 1.12 -11.91
N ALA A 39 -2.26 1.33 -10.78
CA ALA A 39 -2.31 0.34 -9.70
C ALA A 39 -2.99 -0.96 -10.13
N GLU A 40 -4.07 -0.89 -10.91
CA GLU A 40 -4.73 -2.07 -11.49
C GLU A 40 -3.82 -2.84 -12.43
N GLN A 41 -3.11 -2.13 -13.31
CA GLN A 41 -2.16 -2.74 -14.23
C GLN A 41 -1.04 -3.47 -13.49
N GLU A 42 -0.43 -2.84 -12.48
CA GLU A 42 0.64 -3.45 -11.69
C GLU A 42 0.15 -4.62 -10.85
N ALA A 43 -0.98 -4.47 -10.17
CA ALA A 43 -1.55 -5.54 -9.36
C ALA A 43 -1.92 -6.77 -10.20
N THR A 44 -2.48 -6.56 -11.39
CA THR A 44 -2.82 -7.63 -12.34
C THR A 44 -1.55 -8.33 -12.83
N ALA A 45 -0.50 -7.57 -13.17
CA ALA A 45 0.78 -8.14 -13.61
C ALA A 45 1.45 -8.96 -12.49
N LEU A 46 1.44 -8.46 -11.25
CA LEU A 46 1.96 -9.18 -10.09
C LEU A 46 1.18 -10.47 -9.82
N ALA A 47 -0.15 -10.40 -9.84
CA ALA A 47 -1.00 -11.57 -9.66
C ALA A 47 -0.77 -12.63 -10.76
N ALA A 48 -0.67 -12.21 -12.02
CA ALA A 48 -0.33 -13.08 -13.14
C ALA A 48 1.09 -13.67 -13.03
N GLY A 49 2.02 -12.94 -12.40
CA GLY A 49 3.38 -13.37 -12.09
C GLY A 49 3.48 -14.39 -10.96
N GLY A 50 2.38 -14.69 -10.25
CA GLY A 50 2.33 -15.74 -9.24
C GLY A 50 2.82 -15.33 -7.85
N VAL A 51 2.70 -14.04 -7.48
CA VAL A 51 2.93 -13.61 -6.09
C VAL A 51 1.85 -14.17 -5.16
N ASP A 52 2.18 -14.38 -3.89
CA ASP A 52 1.25 -14.91 -2.89
C ASP A 52 0.38 -13.82 -2.24
N GLY A 53 0.78 -12.55 -2.37
CA GLY A 53 0.08 -11.38 -1.85
C GLY A 53 0.61 -10.08 -2.45
N ILE A 54 -0.11 -8.98 -2.24
CA ILE A 54 0.26 -7.66 -2.75
C ILE A 54 0.22 -6.64 -1.60
N ILE A 55 1.21 -5.75 -1.56
CA ILE A 55 1.21 -4.58 -0.68
C ILE A 55 1.17 -3.30 -1.51
N VAL A 56 0.26 -2.39 -1.16
CA VAL A 56 0.10 -1.09 -1.81
C VAL A 56 0.84 -0.02 -1.01
N GLU A 57 1.72 0.73 -1.68
CA GLU A 57 2.63 1.68 -1.05
C GLU A 57 2.64 3.03 -1.79
N ASN A 58 2.58 4.15 -1.06
CA ASN A 58 2.61 5.50 -1.62
C ASN A 58 4.03 5.99 -1.98
N PHE A 59 4.82 5.13 -2.61
CA PHE A 59 6.26 5.32 -2.82
C PHE A 59 6.65 6.60 -3.58
N PHE A 60 5.84 7.06 -4.54
CA PHE A 60 6.17 8.26 -5.30
C PHE A 60 5.68 9.59 -4.66
N ASP A 61 5.17 9.56 -3.42
CA ASP A 61 4.80 10.77 -2.67
C ASP A 61 5.99 11.61 -2.17
N ALA A 62 7.23 11.22 -2.49
CA ALA A 62 8.42 11.89 -1.99
C ALA A 62 8.44 13.42 -2.28
N PRO A 63 8.83 14.26 -1.30
CA PRO A 63 9.34 13.91 0.02
C PRO A 63 8.26 13.40 0.99
N PHE A 64 8.58 12.36 1.76
CA PHE A 64 7.64 11.79 2.72
C PHE A 64 7.59 12.64 3.99
N VAL A 65 6.39 12.86 4.50
CA VAL A 65 6.19 13.51 5.80
C VAL A 65 6.65 12.60 6.93
N LYS A 66 7.14 13.22 8.00
CA LYS A 66 7.77 12.52 9.12
C LYS A 66 6.77 11.70 9.94
N ASP A 67 5.62 12.29 10.24
CA ASP A 67 4.68 11.77 11.23
C ASP A 67 3.44 11.17 10.57
N HIS A 68 2.50 12.01 10.12
CA HIS A 68 1.25 11.57 9.51
C HIS A 68 1.06 12.16 8.12
N VAL A 69 0.57 11.33 7.20
CA VAL A 69 0.20 11.78 5.85
C VAL A 69 -1.08 12.60 5.87
N ASP A 70 -1.29 13.39 4.83
CA ASP A 70 -2.54 14.13 4.66
C ASP A 70 -3.74 13.17 4.58
N ALA A 71 -4.91 13.59 5.08
CA ALA A 71 -6.14 12.81 4.99
C ALA A 71 -6.50 12.46 3.53
N ALA A 72 -6.08 13.27 2.57
CA ALA A 72 -6.24 13.02 1.14
C ALA A 72 -5.45 11.78 0.69
N VAL A 73 -4.26 11.53 1.24
CA VAL A 73 -3.45 10.31 0.97
C VAL A 73 -4.17 9.08 1.51
N ILE A 74 -4.63 9.13 2.76
CA ILE A 74 -5.40 8.04 3.39
C ILE A 74 -6.66 7.73 2.58
N SER A 75 -7.38 8.78 2.16
CA SER A 75 -8.61 8.65 1.37
C SER A 75 -8.34 8.03 0.00
N ALA A 76 -7.31 8.51 -0.70
CA ALA A 76 -6.93 7.99 -2.01
C ALA A 76 -6.49 6.53 -1.95
N MET A 77 -5.63 6.17 -1.00
CA MET A 77 -5.20 4.78 -0.80
C MET A 77 -6.36 3.86 -0.42
N THR A 78 -7.32 4.34 0.37
CA THR A 78 -8.54 3.58 0.71
C THR A 78 -9.37 3.25 -0.54
N LEU A 79 -9.59 4.23 -1.42
CA LEU A 79 -10.31 4.01 -2.68
C LEU A 79 -9.57 3.03 -3.61
N ILE A 80 -8.25 3.17 -3.72
CA ILE A 80 -7.41 2.27 -4.52
C ILE A 80 -7.48 0.85 -3.97
N MET A 81 -7.34 0.66 -2.65
CA MET A 81 -7.46 -0.64 -2.01
C MET A 81 -8.82 -1.30 -2.29
N GLN A 82 -9.92 -0.56 -2.11
CA GLN A 82 -11.26 -1.07 -2.42
C GLN A 82 -11.40 -1.46 -3.90
N ARG A 83 -10.81 -0.69 -4.81
CA ARG A 83 -10.83 -1.01 -6.25
C ARG A 83 -10.03 -2.27 -6.55
N LEU A 84 -8.82 -2.41 -6.01
CA LEU A 84 -7.99 -3.60 -6.22
C LEU A 84 -8.66 -4.87 -5.68
N GLN A 85 -9.39 -4.79 -4.56
CA GLN A 85 -10.16 -5.92 -4.03
C GLN A 85 -11.26 -6.43 -4.98
N SER A 86 -11.75 -5.57 -5.87
CA SER A 86 -12.77 -5.98 -6.85
C SER A 86 -12.20 -6.81 -8.01
N ILE A 87 -10.87 -6.82 -8.19
CA ILE A 87 -10.20 -7.50 -9.31
C ILE A 87 -9.11 -8.49 -8.88
N ILE A 88 -8.59 -8.37 -7.66
CA ILE A 88 -7.53 -9.23 -7.10
C ILE A 88 -8.09 -10.11 -5.99
N THR A 89 -7.84 -11.42 -6.07
CA THR A 89 -8.24 -12.40 -5.04
C THR A 89 -7.16 -12.73 -4.03
N LEU A 90 -5.92 -12.26 -4.27
CA LEU A 90 -4.79 -12.42 -3.36
C LEU A 90 -4.94 -11.55 -2.11
N PRO A 91 -4.35 -11.94 -0.96
CA PRO A 91 -4.27 -11.09 0.21
C PRO A 91 -3.62 -9.73 -0.13
N LEU A 92 -4.25 -8.67 0.35
CA LEU A 92 -3.79 -7.30 0.18
C LEU A 92 -3.32 -6.73 1.52
N GLY A 93 -2.28 -5.92 1.46
CA GLY A 93 -1.78 -5.13 2.58
C GLY A 93 -1.46 -3.70 2.21
N VAL A 94 -1.18 -2.89 3.22
CA VAL A 94 -0.95 -1.45 3.08
C VAL A 94 0.40 -1.06 3.70
N ASN A 95 1.16 -0.20 3.03
CA ASN A 95 2.28 0.52 3.62
C ASN A 95 2.12 2.03 3.38
N VAL A 96 2.01 2.81 4.45
CA VAL A 96 1.94 4.27 4.37
C VAL A 96 3.28 4.84 4.80
N LEU A 97 4.04 5.31 3.82
CA LEU A 97 5.35 5.90 4.03
C LEU A 97 5.22 7.31 4.65
N ARG A 98 6.13 7.70 5.55
CA ARG A 98 7.34 6.94 5.95
C ARG A 98 7.09 5.89 7.05
N ASN A 99 6.22 6.19 8.01
CA ASN A 99 5.92 5.34 9.16
C ASN A 99 4.52 5.62 9.74
N ASP A 100 3.55 6.04 8.92
CA ASP A 100 2.20 6.34 9.42
C ASP A 100 1.41 5.05 9.67
N ALA A 101 1.78 4.34 10.73
CA ALA A 101 1.20 3.06 11.12
C ALA A 101 -0.30 3.17 11.40
N LEU A 102 -0.74 4.30 11.98
CA LEU A 102 -2.15 4.54 12.27
C LEU A 102 -2.94 4.79 10.98
N GLY A 103 -2.38 5.56 10.04
CA GLY A 103 -2.95 5.71 8.70
C GLY A 103 -3.08 4.37 7.97
N GLY A 104 -2.02 3.56 7.98
CA GLY A 104 -2.04 2.21 7.41
C GLY A 104 -3.10 1.30 8.06
N MET A 105 -3.18 1.31 9.40
CA MET A 105 -4.21 0.58 10.15
C MET A 105 -5.62 1.05 9.81
N ALA A 106 -5.84 2.36 9.65
CA ALA A 106 -7.14 2.92 9.30
C ALA A 106 -7.59 2.45 7.92
N ILE A 107 -6.71 2.51 6.91
CA ILE A 107 -6.99 2.00 5.56
C ILE A 107 -7.29 0.50 5.63
N ALA A 108 -6.45 -0.28 6.33
CA ALA A 108 -6.63 -1.71 6.46
C ALA A 108 -7.94 -2.10 7.14
N ALA A 109 -8.35 -1.37 8.19
CA ALA A 109 -9.61 -1.60 8.88
C ALA A 109 -10.83 -1.29 7.99
N CYS A 110 -10.80 -0.17 7.26
CA CYS A 110 -11.88 0.23 6.36
C CYS A 110 -12.03 -0.70 5.15
N THR A 111 -10.93 -1.26 4.68
CA THR A 111 -10.90 -2.12 3.48
C THR A 111 -10.82 -3.60 3.80
N GLN A 112 -10.67 -4.00 5.06
CA GLN A 112 -10.44 -5.40 5.46
C GLN A 112 -9.16 -6.00 4.86
N ALA A 113 -8.10 -5.19 4.70
CA ALA A 113 -6.78 -5.66 4.31
C ALA A 113 -6.22 -6.61 5.37
N GLN A 114 -5.46 -7.64 4.95
CA GLN A 114 -5.05 -8.73 5.85
C GLN A 114 -3.80 -8.39 6.67
N PHE A 115 -3.04 -7.38 6.25
CA PHE A 115 -1.80 -6.96 6.93
C PHE A 115 -1.44 -5.51 6.61
N ILE A 116 -0.57 -4.95 7.43
CA ILE A 116 0.12 -3.69 7.15
C ILE A 116 1.62 -3.88 7.29
N ARG A 117 2.40 -2.99 6.68
CA ARG A 117 3.82 -2.83 6.94
C ARG A 117 4.07 -1.48 7.58
N VAL A 118 4.97 -1.46 8.55
CA VAL A 118 5.52 -0.24 9.17
C VAL A 118 7.03 -0.33 9.01
N ASN A 119 7.66 0.66 8.38
CA ASN A 119 9.08 0.58 8.04
C ASN A 119 9.96 0.46 9.30
N VAL A 120 9.61 1.21 10.35
CA VAL A 120 10.26 1.20 11.66
C VAL A 120 9.18 1.18 12.74
N LEU A 121 8.89 -0.01 13.27
CA LEU A 121 7.86 -0.16 14.31
C LEU A 121 8.32 0.35 15.68
N THR A 122 9.58 0.11 16.04
CA THR A 122 10.17 0.55 17.30
C THR A 122 11.65 0.88 17.11
N GLY A 123 12.20 1.71 18.00
CA GLY A 123 13.62 2.08 17.99
C GLY A 123 13.92 3.28 17.09
N VAL A 124 15.21 3.62 17.02
CA VAL A 124 15.73 4.71 16.18
C VAL A 124 16.50 4.08 15.04
N MET A 125 16.24 4.53 13.83
CA MET A 125 16.97 4.12 12.64
C MET A 125 17.60 5.35 12.00
N ALA A 126 18.92 5.29 11.77
CA ALA A 126 19.61 6.25 10.90
C ALA A 126 19.39 5.79 9.46
N THR A 127 18.67 6.58 8.67
CA THR A 127 18.32 6.25 7.29
C THR A 127 18.52 7.49 6.42
N ASP A 128 18.77 7.25 5.13
CA ASP A 128 18.95 8.25 4.07
C ASP A 128 17.63 8.85 3.56
N GLN A 129 16.50 8.34 4.05
CA GLN A 129 15.16 8.87 3.85
C GLN A 129 14.73 9.73 5.04
#